data_AF-A0A957VIK7-F1
#
_entry.id   AF-A0A957VIK7-F1
#
_cell.length_a   1.000
_cell.length_b   1.000
_cell.length_c   1.000
_cell.angle_alpha   90.00
_cell.angle_beta   90.00
_cell.angle_gamma   90.00
#
_symmetry.space_group_name_H-M   'P 1'
#
loop_
_entity.id
_entity.type
_entity.pdbx_description
1 polymer ?
#
loop_
_entity_poly.entity_id
_entity_poly.type
_entity_poly.pdbx_seq_one_letter_code
_entity_poly.pdbx_strand_id
1 'polypeptide(L)'
;IRSGSGNDIDPLVTVVLSAPGNTTGVTNYIVNGYGNSDVNMDGRTIAAGGGNDINFIINNVLDHPGNGLGNANYIINEQLP
;
A
#
# COMPACT_ATOMS: atom_id res chain seq x y z
N ILE A 1 -5.40 6.09 -7.96
CA ILE A 1 -4.84 5.12 -7.00
C ILE A 1 -3.99 4.03 -7.66
N ARG A 2 -4.51 3.15 -8.54
CA ARG A 2 -3.76 2.01 -9.12
C ARG A 2 -3.18 2.18 -10.55
N SER A 3 -3.22 3.39 -11.13
CA SER A 3 -2.90 3.54 -12.57
C SER A 3 -2.15 4.83 -12.91
N GLY A 4 -1.58 5.50 -11.91
CA GLY A 4 -0.66 6.62 -12.13
C GLY A 4 0.78 6.12 -12.01
N SER A 5 1.66 6.53 -12.94
CA SER A 5 3.10 6.30 -12.80
C SER A 5 3.58 6.88 -11.46
N GLY A 6 4.31 6.09 -10.66
CA GLY A 6 4.82 6.50 -9.35
C GLY A 6 3.84 6.37 -8.17
N ASN A 7 2.83 5.49 -8.26
CA ASN A 7 1.96 5.19 -7.11
C ASN A 7 2.63 4.21 -6.13
N ASP A 8 2.23 4.26 -4.85
CA ASP A 8 2.79 3.41 -3.79
C ASP A 8 2.25 1.97 -3.81
N ILE A 9 1.18 1.70 -4.58
CA ILE A 9 0.54 0.39 -4.64
C ILE A 9 1.35 -0.59 -5.50
N ASP A 10 1.88 -0.15 -6.64
CA ASP A 10 2.59 -1.03 -7.57
C ASP A 10 3.90 -1.62 -6.98
N PRO A 11 4.76 -0.84 -6.29
CA PRO A 11 5.91 -1.39 -5.57
C PRO A 11 5.49 -2.41 -4.51
N LEU A 12 4.40 -2.15 -3.78
CA LEU A 12 3.90 -3.05 -2.74
C LEU A 12 3.43 -4.39 -3.31
N VAL A 13 2.61 -4.35 -4.37
CA VAL A 13 2.16 -5.55 -5.07
C VAL A 13 3.36 -6.33 -5.60
N THR A 14 4.37 -5.62 -6.12
CA THR A 14 5.61 -6.24 -6.60
C THR A 14 6.36 -6.96 -5.47
N VAL A 15 6.51 -6.34 -4.30
CA VAL A 15 7.15 -6.98 -3.12
C VAL A 15 6.42 -8.26 -2.73
N VAL A 16 5.08 -8.23 -2.69
CA VAL A 16 4.27 -9.41 -2.31
C VAL A 16 4.41 -10.52 -3.35
N LEU A 17 4.29 -10.20 -4.64
CA LEU A 17 4.34 -11.19 -5.72
C LEU A 17 5.75 -11.75 -5.96
N SER A 18 6.80 -10.98 -5.70
CA SER A 18 8.20 -11.39 -5.87
C SER A 18 8.82 -12.01 -4.61
N ALA A 19 8.05 -12.13 -3.52
CA ALA A 19 8.54 -12.70 -2.28
C ALA A 19 9.05 -14.15 -2.51
N PRO A 20 10.24 -14.53 -2.01
CA PRO A 20 10.84 -15.85 -2.28
C PRO A 20 9.95 -17.04 -1.89
N GLY A 21 9.07 -16.87 -0.88
CA GLY A 21 8.11 -17.89 -0.47
C GLY A 21 6.78 -17.87 -1.23
N ASN A 22 6.51 -16.86 -2.05
CA ASN A 22 5.30 -16.73 -2.86
C ASN A 22 5.47 -17.39 -4.24
N THR A 23 5.71 -18.70 -4.24
CA THR A 23 5.97 -19.47 -5.48
C THR A 23 4.76 -19.55 -6.41
N THR A 24 3.56 -19.27 -5.89
CA THR A 24 2.29 -19.28 -6.65
C THR A 24 1.87 -17.91 -7.17
N GLY A 25 2.57 -16.84 -6.78
CA GLY A 25 2.26 -15.47 -7.23
C GLY A 25 0.89 -14.96 -6.77
N VAL A 26 0.51 -15.21 -5.52
CA VAL A 26 -0.79 -14.76 -4.96
C VAL A 26 -0.64 -13.43 -4.23
N THR A 27 -1.62 -12.53 -4.36
CA THR A 27 -1.57 -11.18 -3.76
C THR A 27 -1.90 -11.14 -2.27
N ASN A 28 -2.46 -12.22 -1.72
CA ASN A 28 -2.73 -12.38 -0.30
C ASN A 28 -1.57 -13.08 0.45
N TYR A 29 -0.41 -13.25 -0.18
CA TYR A 29 0.78 -13.73 0.49
C TYR A 29 1.27 -12.70 1.51
N ILE A 30 1.66 -13.15 2.70
CA ILE A 30 2.17 -12.28 3.78
C ILE A 30 3.69 -12.28 3.74
N VAL A 31 4.27 -11.12 3.47
CA VAL A 31 5.71 -10.87 3.63
C VAL A 31 5.93 -10.38 5.05
N ASN A 32 6.68 -11.14 5.85
CA ASN A 32 6.98 -10.76 7.23
C ASN A 32 8.24 -9.90 7.33
N GLY A 33 8.24 -8.97 8.27
CA GLY A 33 9.34 -8.06 8.55
C GLY A 33 9.00 -6.61 8.22
N TYR A 34 9.80 -5.70 8.76
CA TYR A 34 9.68 -4.27 8.47
C TYR A 34 10.36 -3.95 7.15
N GLY A 35 9.63 -3.34 6.24
CA GLY A 35 10.14 -2.85 4.97
C GLY A 35 9.31 -1.67 4.48
N ASN A 36 9.76 -1.01 3.43
CA ASN A 36 9.07 0.17 2.88
C ASN A 36 7.62 -0.12 2.43
N SER A 37 7.29 -1.39 2.19
CA SER A 37 5.94 -1.84 1.82
C SER A 37 5.02 -2.09 3.01
N ASP A 38 5.55 -2.17 4.24
CA ASP A 38 4.79 -2.29 5.49
C ASP A 38 4.40 -0.89 5.95
N VAL A 39 3.32 -0.37 5.37
CA VAL A 39 2.92 1.04 5.54
C VAL A 39 2.27 1.31 6.89
N ASN A 40 1.71 0.29 7.52
CA ASN A 40 1.08 0.39 8.84
C ASN A 40 2.05 0.02 9.98
N MET A 41 3.27 -0.42 9.64
CA MET A 41 4.34 -0.81 10.56
C MET A 41 3.93 -1.93 11.53
N ASP A 42 3.13 -2.89 11.08
CA ASP A 42 2.72 -4.05 11.87
C ASP A 42 3.63 -5.28 11.70
N GLY A 43 4.67 -5.15 10.87
CA GLY A 43 5.63 -6.20 10.55
C GLY A 43 5.14 -7.17 9.49
N ARG A 44 4.05 -6.86 8.77
CA ARG A 44 3.46 -7.72 7.72
C ARG A 44 3.03 -6.88 6.52
N THR A 45 3.60 -7.16 5.36
CA THR A 45 3.09 -6.64 4.08
C THR A 45 2.18 -7.66 3.40
N ILE A 46 0.97 -7.23 3.02
CA ILE A 46 0.02 -8.01 2.22
C ILE A 46 -0.72 -7.10 1.22
N ALA A 47 -0.90 -7.57 -0.02
CA ALA A 47 -1.52 -6.76 -1.09
C ALA A 47 -3.04 -7.02 -1.25
N ALA A 48 -3.60 -8.07 -0.66
CA ALA A 48 -5.02 -8.38 -0.74
C ALA A 48 -5.51 -9.15 0.48
N GLY A 49 -6.78 -8.95 0.86
CA GLY A 49 -7.38 -9.57 2.05
C GLY A 49 -7.67 -8.56 3.16
N GLY A 50 -8.08 -9.03 4.33
CA GLY A 50 -8.37 -8.16 5.48
C GLY A 50 -7.08 -7.56 6.06
N GLY A 51 -7.10 -6.26 6.40
CA GLY A 51 -5.96 -5.57 6.99
C GLY A 51 -4.79 -5.31 6.03
N ASN A 52 -5.03 -5.34 4.72
CA ASN A 52 -3.97 -5.14 3.74
C ASN A 52 -3.48 -3.69 3.67
N ASP A 53 -2.22 -3.53 3.30
CA ASP A 53 -1.53 -2.24 3.20
C ASP A 53 -2.09 -1.35 2.09
N ILE A 54 -2.61 -1.93 1.01
CA ILE A 54 -3.25 -1.16 -0.08
C ILE A 54 -4.46 -0.39 0.43
N ASN A 55 -5.29 -1.02 1.27
CA ASN A 55 -6.44 -0.38 1.89
C ASN A 55 -5.99 0.74 2.82
N PHE A 56 -4.89 0.56 3.54
CA PHE A 56 -4.32 1.61 4.38
C PHE A 56 -3.91 2.84 3.54
N ILE A 57 -3.23 2.64 2.41
CA ILE A 57 -2.88 3.71 1.46
C ILE A 57 -4.14 4.41 0.92
N ILE A 58 -5.12 3.64 0.44
CA ILE A 58 -6.35 4.20 -0.14
C ILE A 58 -7.11 5.02 0.91
N ASN A 59 -7.26 4.50 2.13
CA ASN A 59 -7.97 5.20 3.19
C ASN A 59 -7.25 6.50 3.56
N ASN A 60 -5.93 6.49 3.70
CA ASN A 60 -5.16 7.72 3.93
C ASN A 60 -5.37 8.77 2.83
N VAL A 61 -5.44 8.35 1.57
CA VAL A 61 -5.69 9.27 0.44
C VAL A 61 -7.11 9.82 0.48
N LEU A 62 -8.12 8.98 0.67
CA LEU A 62 -9.53 9.38 0.64
C LEU A 62 -9.92 10.22 1.85
N ASP A 63 -9.42 9.86 3.03
CA ASP A 63 -9.75 10.51 4.30
C ASP A 63 -8.84 11.71 4.63
N HIS A 64 -7.90 12.03 3.74
CA HIS A 64 -7.00 13.16 3.95
C HIS A 64 -7.79 14.48 4.10
N PRO A 65 -7.54 15.30 5.14
CA PRO A 65 -8.31 16.53 5.38
C PRO A 65 -8.21 17.55 4.23
N GLY A 66 -7.11 17.52 3.47
CA GLY A 66 -6.94 18.30 2.25
C GLY A 66 -7.63 17.73 1.01
N ASN A 67 -8.17 16.51 1.07
CA ASN A 67 -8.91 15.84 0.00
C ASN A 67 -10.43 15.87 0.25
N GLY A 68 -11.00 17.05 0.49
CA GLY A 68 -12.42 17.19 0.84
C GLY A 68 -13.43 16.68 -0.19
N LEU A 69 -12.98 16.33 -1.41
CA LEU A 69 -13.80 15.74 -2.47
C LEU A 69 -13.63 14.23 -2.60
N GLY A 70 -12.73 13.59 -1.82
CA GLY A 70 -12.49 12.15 -1.88
C GLY A 70 -11.88 11.68 -3.20
N ASN A 71 -11.02 12.50 -3.83
CA ASN A 71 -10.38 12.14 -5.08
C ASN A 71 -9.35 11.02 -4.87
N ALA A 72 -9.53 9.89 -5.54
CA ALA A 72 -8.65 8.73 -5.43
C ALA A 72 -7.27 8.91 -6.12
N ASN A 73 -6.97 10.09 -6.66
CA ASN A 73 -5.67 10.46 -7.23
C ASN A 73 -5.07 11.68 -6.53
N TYR A 74 -5.58 12.02 -5.34
CA TYR A 74 -5.03 13.09 -4.52
C TYR A 74 -3.60 12.75 -4.10
N ILE A 75 -2.68 13.69 -4.30
CA ILE A 75 -1.28 13.56 -3.91
C ILE A 75 -1.11 14.21 -2.54
N ILE A 76 -0.73 13.39 -1.56
CA ILE A 76 -0.32 13.87 -0.25
C ILE A 76 1.16 14.22 -0.35
N ASN A 77 1.51 15.47 -0.10
CA ASN A 77 2.91 15.90 0.05
C ASN A 77 3.33 15.72 1.51
N GLU A 78 4.61 15.44 1.75
CA GLU A 78 5.16 15.35 3.10
C GLU A 78 4.79 16.59 3.93
N GLN A 79 4.32 16.34 5.16
CA GLN A 79 4.02 17.38 6.13
C GLN A 79 5.25 17.53 7.03
N LEU A 80 5.82 18.74 7.10
CA LEU A 80 6.80 19.07 8.13
C LEU A 80 6.08 19.22 9.49
N PRO A 81 6.69 18.78 10.60
CA PRO A 81 6.14 18.96 11.95
C PRO A 81 5.86 20.42 12.32
#